data_AF-A0A353G4A9-F1
#
_entry.id   AF-A0A353G4A9-F1
#
_cell.length_a   1.000
_cell.length_b   1.000
_cell.length_c   1.000
_cell.angle_alpha   90.00
_cell.angle_beta   90.00
_cell.angle_gamma   90.00
#
_symmetry.space_group_name_H-M   'P 1'
#
loop_
_entity.id
_entity.type
_entity.pdbx_description
1 polymer ?
#
loop_
_entity_poly.entity_id
_entity_poly.type
_entity_poly.pdbx_seq_one_letter_code
_entity_poly.pdbx_strand_id
1 'polypeptide(L)'
;MPSVLEQLEVRRAEARQGGGQKRIDAQHGKGKLTARERIEVLLDEGSFEEYDMYVTHRAVDFGMASQKIAGDGVVTGWGTI
;
A
#
# COMPACT_ATOMS: atom_id res chain seq x y z
N MET A 1 -26.29 5.73 0.11
CA MET A 1 -25.13 5.37 -0.73
C MET A 1 -24.01 6.31 -0.34
N PRO A 2 -22.84 5.83 0.10
CA PRO A 2 -21.69 6.69 0.33
C PRO A 2 -21.34 7.41 -0.97
N SER A 3 -20.95 8.67 -0.85
CA SER A 3 -20.44 9.49 -1.94
C SER A 3 -19.22 8.85 -2.59
N VAL A 4 -18.92 9.23 -3.83
CA VAL A 4 -17.72 8.75 -4.54
C VAL A 4 -16.45 9.07 -3.77
N LEU A 5 -16.41 10.23 -3.08
CA LEU A 5 -15.28 10.65 -2.27
C LEU A 5 -15.08 9.74 -1.05
N GLU A 6 -16.15 9.39 -0.33
CA GLU A 6 -16.06 8.46 0.80
C GLU A 6 -15.57 7.08 0.35
N GLN A 7 -16.05 6.58 -0.79
CA GLN A 7 -15.58 5.30 -1.35
C GLN A 7 -14.10 5.34 -1.74
N LEU A 8 -13.62 6.47 -2.24
CA LEU A 8 -12.21 6.66 -2.58
C LEU A 8 -11.33 6.63 -1.33
N GLU A 9 -11.74 7.33 -0.26
CA GLU A 9 -10.99 7.34 1.01
C GLU A 9 -10.92 5.95 1.65
N VAL A 10 -12.02 5.18 1.60
CA VAL A 10 -12.01 3.78 2.06
C VAL A 10 -10.99 2.95 1.28
N ARG A 11 -10.98 3.05 -0.05
CA ARG A 11 -10.01 2.30 -0.88
C ARG A 11 -8.57 2.73 -0.63
N ARG A 12 -8.31 4.02 -0.39
CA ARG A 12 -6.98 4.52 0.01
C ARG A 12 -6.54 3.91 1.33
N ALA A 13 -7.44 3.88 2.32
CA ALA A 13 -7.14 3.31 3.63
C ALA A 13 -6.82 1.81 3.51
N GLU A 14 -7.60 1.06 2.74
CA GLU A 14 -7.36 -0.37 2.48
C GLU A 14 -6.02 -0.60 1.77
N ALA A 15 -5.69 0.18 0.73
CA ALA A 15 -4.44 0.03 0.00
C ALA A 15 -3.20 0.36 0.87
N ARG A 16 -3.33 1.35 1.77
CA ARG A 16 -2.25 1.70 2.73
C ARG A 16 -2.00 0.60 3.75
N GLN A 17 -3.01 -0.19 4.11
CA GLN A 17 -2.84 -1.35 4.99
C GLN A 17 -2.08 -2.51 4.31
N GLY A 18 -2.01 -2.55 2.98
CA GLY A 18 -1.27 -3.54 2.21
C GLY A 18 -1.59 -4.98 2.62
N GLY A 19 -0.60 -5.69 3.17
CA GLY A 19 -0.76 -7.06 3.66
C GLY A 19 -1.59 -7.23 4.94
N GLY A 20 -2.15 -6.15 5.49
CA GLY A 20 -2.96 -6.11 6.71
C GLY A 20 -2.14 -5.93 7.99
N GLN A 21 -2.83 -5.52 9.06
CA GLN A 21 -2.21 -5.15 10.35
C GLN A 21 -1.27 -6.23 10.90
N LYS A 22 -1.68 -7.51 10.85
CA LYS A 22 -0.87 -8.64 11.32
C LYS A 22 0.53 -8.69 10.67
N ARG A 23 0.64 -8.34 9.38
CA ARG A 23 1.93 -8.34 8.68
C ARG A 23 2.75 -7.08 8.98
N ILE A 24 2.09 -5.94 9.20
CA ILE A 24 2.73 -4.71 9.67
C ILE A 24 3.38 -4.96 11.03
N ASP A 25 2.61 -5.47 12.00
CA ASP A 25 3.09 -5.79 13.35
C ASP A 25 4.27 -6.78 13.30
N ALA A 26 4.22 -7.76 12.39
CA ALA A 26 5.30 -8.73 12.22
C ALA A 26 6.59 -8.11 11.63
N GLN A 27 6.51 -7.02 10.86
CA GLN A 27 7.70 -6.27 10.42
C GLN A 27 8.25 -5.42 11.57
N HIS A 28 7.38 -4.69 12.27
CA HIS A 28 7.77 -3.85 13.39
C HIS A 28 8.37 -4.67 14.54
N GLY A 29 7.81 -5.85 14.84
CA GLY A 29 8.36 -6.79 15.82
C GLY A 29 9.74 -7.34 15.46
N LYS A 30 10.17 -7.20 14.20
CA LYS A 30 11.53 -7.51 13.74
C LYS A 30 12.45 -6.28 13.68
N GLY A 31 12.00 -5.14 14.19
CA GLY A 31 12.71 -3.86 14.11
C GLY A 31 12.76 -3.28 12.69
N LYS A 32 11.86 -3.70 11.80
CA LYS A 32 11.81 -3.23 10.41
C LYS A 32 10.65 -2.28 10.19
N LEU A 33 10.90 -1.22 9.43
CA LEU A 33 9.86 -0.37 8.87
C LEU A 33 9.14 -1.07 7.70
N THR A 34 7.88 -0.70 7.47
CA THR A 34 7.12 -1.04 6.26
C THR A 34 7.69 -0.35 5.03
N ALA A 35 7.22 -0.71 3.83
CA ALA A 35 7.67 -0.07 2.60
C ALA A 35 7.38 1.45 2.58
N ARG A 36 6.17 1.86 3.01
CA ARG A 36 5.76 3.27 3.04
C ARG A 36 6.53 4.08 4.08
N GLU A 37 6.70 3.53 5.28
CA GLU A 37 7.48 4.18 6.33
C GLU A 37 8.94 4.42 5.90
N ARG A 38 9.53 3.54 5.09
CA ARG A 38 10.89 3.76 4.55
C ARG A 38 10.95 4.90 3.54
N ILE A 39 9.90 5.06 2.74
CA ILE A 39 9.78 6.16 1.78
C ILE A 39 9.63 7.49 2.52
N GLU A 40 8.78 7.53 3.55
CA GLU A 40 8.58 8.70 4.42
C GLU A 40 9.84 9.13 5.16
N VAL A 41 10.72 8.18 5.52
CA VAL A 41 12.02 8.49 6.13
C VAL A 41 13.03 9.03 5.12
N LEU A 42 12.94 8.59 3.86
CA LEU A 42 13.92 8.93 2.81
C LEU A 42 13.64 10.29 2.18
N LEU A 43 12.37 10.60 1.94
CA LEU A 43 11.94 11.78 1.18
C LEU A 43 11.55 12.93 2.11
N ASP A 44 11.60 14.16 1.59
CA ASP A 44 11.09 15.33 2.29
C ASP A 44 9.60 15.15 2.66
N GLU A 45 9.21 15.66 3.81
CA GLU A 45 7.85 15.55 4.32
C GLU A 45 6.81 16.09 3.32
N GLY A 46 5.83 15.24 2.97
CA GLY A 46 4.76 15.60 2.04
C GLY A 46 5.17 15.64 0.56
N SER A 47 6.42 15.28 0.20
CA SER A 47 6.88 15.30 -1.19
C SER A 47 6.52 14.03 -1.99
N PHE A 48 6.17 12.94 -1.31
CA PHE A 48 5.95 11.65 -1.97
C PHE A 48 4.62 11.61 -2.72
N GLU A 49 4.71 11.48 -4.04
CA GLU A 49 3.59 11.29 -4.94
C GLU A 49 3.58 9.84 -5.46
N GLU A 50 2.58 9.08 -5.04
CA GLU A 50 2.44 7.66 -5.38
C GLU A 50 1.59 7.45 -6.64
N TYR A 51 2.02 6.52 -7.49
CA TYR A 51 1.23 6.00 -8.60
C TYR A 51 1.02 4.49 -8.47
N ASP A 52 -0.01 3.99 -9.17
CA ASP A 52 -0.38 2.57 -9.21
C ASP A 52 -0.80 1.92 -7.88
N MET A 53 -1.17 2.73 -6.87
CA MET A 53 -1.65 2.28 -5.55
C MET A 53 -2.73 1.18 -5.60
N TYR A 54 -3.61 1.20 -6.61
CA TYR A 54 -4.72 0.25 -6.73
C TYR A 54 -4.46 -0.93 -7.68
N VAL A 55 -3.28 -0.98 -8.29
CA VAL A 55 -2.92 -2.08 -9.20
C VAL A 55 -2.88 -3.39 -8.42
N THR A 56 -3.36 -4.46 -9.04
CA THR A 56 -3.30 -5.82 -8.51
C THR A 56 -2.83 -6.74 -9.62
N HIS A 57 -2.15 -7.83 -9.29
CA HIS A 57 -1.82 -8.85 -10.28
C HIS A 57 -3.08 -9.36 -11.00
N ARG A 58 -2.88 -9.91 -12.21
CA ARG A 58 -3.94 -10.57 -12.99
C ARG A 58 -3.86 -12.10 -12.96
N ALA A 59 -2.87 -12.66 -12.26
CA ALA A 59 -2.73 -14.11 -12.13
C ALA A 59 -3.96 -14.75 -11.47
N VAL A 60 -4.35 -15.92 -11.99
CA VAL A 60 -5.47 -16.73 -11.49
C VAL A 60 -5.02 -18.11 -11.01
N ASP A 61 -3.80 -18.52 -11.36
CA ASP A 61 -3.23 -19.81 -10.98
C ASP A 61 -2.97 -19.91 -9.48
N PHE A 62 -2.88 -21.14 -8.97
CA PHE A 62 -2.52 -21.45 -7.57
C PHE A 62 -3.37 -20.73 -6.50
N GLY A 63 -4.63 -20.44 -6.79
CA GLY A 63 -5.53 -19.76 -5.85
C GLY A 63 -5.33 -18.25 -5.79
N MET A 64 -4.49 -17.66 -6.64
CA MET A 64 -4.22 -16.22 -6.66
C MET A 64 -5.46 -15.39 -7.04
N ALA A 65 -6.45 -15.98 -7.73
CA ALA A 65 -7.68 -15.29 -8.09
C ALA A 65 -8.44 -14.71 -6.87
N SER A 66 -8.34 -15.33 -5.69
CA SER A 66 -9.06 -14.90 -4.48
C SER A 66 -8.26 -13.96 -3.58
N GLN A 67 -6.97 -13.75 -3.82
CA GLN A 67 -6.12 -12.85 -3.04
C GLN A 67 -5.66 -11.67 -3.90
N LYS A 68 -6.37 -10.55 -3.80
CA LYS A 68 -5.99 -9.29 -4.47
C LYS A 68 -5.52 -8.29 -3.43
N ILE A 69 -4.26 -7.89 -3.51
CA ILE A 69 -3.67 -6.89 -2.64
C ILE A 69 -3.30 -5.68 -3.50
N ALA A 70 -3.80 -4.51 -3.13
CA ALA A 70 -3.52 -3.26 -3.82
C ALA A 70 -2.01 -2.91 -3.76
N GLY A 71 -1.47 -2.40 -4.86
CA GLY A 71 -0.04 -2.13 -5.08
C GLY A 71 0.79 -3.37 -5.45
N ASP A 72 0.19 -4.57 -5.50
CA ASP A 72 0.84 -5.83 -5.87
C ASP A 72 2.18 -6.11 -5.16
N GLY A 73 2.31 -5.64 -3.91
CA GLY A 73 3.49 -5.84 -3.08
C GLY A 73 4.62 -4.82 -3.27
N VAL A 74 4.44 -3.80 -4.10
CA VAL A 74 5.41 -2.71 -4.30
C VAL A 74 4.74 -1.35 -4.11
N VAL A 75 5.50 -0.36 -3.65
CA VAL A 75 5.08 1.04 -3.56
C VAL A 75 5.98 1.84 -4.49
N THR A 76 5.39 2.55 -5.45
CA THR A 76 6.11 3.27 -6.52
C THR A 76 5.65 4.72 -6.58
N GLY A 77 6.59 5.63 -6.80
CA GLY A 77 6.31 7.06 -6.76
C GLY A 77 7.53 7.89 -7.12
N TRP A 78 7.41 9.20 -6.93
CA TRP A 78 8.53 10.14 -6.94
C TRP A 78 8.39 11.12 -5.76
N GLY A 79 9.45 11.85 -5.43
CA GLY A 79 9.45 12.91 -4.43
C GLY A 79 10.80 13.62 -4.39
N THR A 80 11.08 14.36 -3.31
CA THR A 80 12.33 15.13 -3.15
C THR A 80 13.15 14.64 -1.95
N ILE A 81 14.47 14.87 -1.99
CA ILE A 81 15.46 14.55 -0.94
C ILE A 81 16.42 15.74 -0.81
#